data_AF-A0A815SCF7-F1
#
_entry.id   AF-A0A815SCF7-F1
#
_cell.length_a   1.000
_cell.length_b   1.000
_cell.length_c   1.000
_cell.angle_alpha   90.00
_cell.angle_beta   90.00
_cell.angle_gamma   90.00
#
_symmetry.space_group_name_H-M   'P 1'
#
loop_
_entity.id
_entity.type
_entity.pdbx_description
1 polymer ?
#
loop_
_entity_poly.entity_id
_entity_poly.type
_entity_poly.pdbx_seq_one_letter_code
_entity_poly.pdbx_strand_id
1 'polypeptide(L)' 'AKRLNELLLKCVFDEQLEVRTIASMTLSGFYQCGYIELTAKDLNYFDVMSKTSYFTKTNDKKVISGENTIKRHGG' A
#
# COMPACT_ATOMS: atom_id res chain seq x y z
N ALA A 1 13.49 12.51 6.19
CA ALA A 1 12.17 12.16 5.65
C ALA A 1 12.22 11.08 4.54
N LYS A 2 12.88 11.33 3.39
CA LYS A 2 12.78 10.46 2.19
C LYS A 2 12.98 8.94 2.42
N ARG A 3 14.07 8.54 3.09
CA ARG A 3 14.35 7.12 3.39
C ARG A 3 13.31 6.47 4.31
N LEU A 4 12.72 7.24 5.23
CA LEU A 4 11.67 6.75 6.12
C LEU A 4 10.35 6.59 5.35
N ASN A 5 10.02 7.54 4.47
CA ASN A 5 8.84 7.42 3.60
C ASN A 5 8.93 6.16 2.72
N GLU A 6 10.08 5.92 2.09
CA GLU A 6 10.33 4.71 1.29
C GLU A 6 10.21 3.42 2.11
N LEU A 7 10.65 3.42 3.37
CA LEU A 7 10.48 2.28 4.28
C LEU A 7 9.01 2.05 4.63
N LEU A 8 8.29 3.10 5.03
CA LEU A 8 6.87 3.00 5.38
C LEU A 8 6.03 2.54 4.21
N LEU A 9 6.29 3.06 3.00
CA LEU A 9 5.63 2.61 1.78
C LEU A 9 5.84 1.11 1.55
N LYS A 10 7.04 0.57 1.80
CA LYS A 10 7.26 -0.89 1.73
C LYS A 10 6.43 -1.64 2.78
N CYS A 11 6.39 -1.15 4.01
CA CYS A 11 5.65 -1.80 5.10
C CYS A 11 4.12 -1.76 4.91
N VAL A 12 3.58 -0.75 4.22
CA VAL A 12 2.14 -0.68 3.88
C VAL A 12 1.71 -1.83 2.94
N PHE A 13 2.65 -2.44 2.21
CA PHE A 13 2.42 -3.62 1.37
C PHE A 13 3.10 -4.89 1.91
N ASP A 14 3.39 -4.94 3.21
CA ASP A 14 3.94 -6.15 3.84
C ASP A 14 2.93 -7.32 3.78
N GLU A 15 3.42 -8.56 3.83
CA GLU A 15 2.56 -9.74 3.84
C GLU A 15 1.73 -9.85 5.13
N GLN A 16 2.27 -9.39 6.27
CA GLN A 16 1.61 -9.41 7.57
C GLN A 16 0.62 -8.24 7.71
N LEU A 17 -0.62 -8.54 8.10
CA LEU A 17 -1.68 -7.55 8.25
C LEU A 17 -1.35 -6.51 9.34
N GLU A 18 -0.74 -6.97 10.42
CA GLU A 18 -0.36 -6.16 11.57
C GLU A 18 0.69 -5.13 11.17
N VAL A 19 1.68 -5.53 10.37
CA VAL A 19 2.72 -4.62 9.85
C VAL A 19 2.10 -3.57 8.94
N ARG A 20 1.21 -3.95 8.01
CA ARG A 20 0.50 -3.00 7.15
C ARG A 20 -0.31 -1.99 7.98
N THR A 21 -1.03 -2.46 8.99
CA THR A 21 -1.87 -1.63 9.85
C THR A 21 -1.04 -0.58 10.60
N ILE A 22 0.05 -1.03 11.24
CA ILE A 22 0.96 -0.13 11.98
C ILE A 22 1.63 0.87 11.03
N ALA A 23 2.05 0.42 9.84
CA ALA A 23 2.67 1.28 8.85
C ALA A 23 1.70 2.36 8.35
N SER A 24 0.44 2.01 8.05
CA SER A 24 -0.60 2.96 7.62
C SER A 24 -0.93 3.98 8.71
N MET A 25 -1.07 3.55 9.97
CA MET A 25 -1.28 4.46 11.10
C MET A 25 -0.10 5.43 11.29
N THR A 26 1.13 4.91 11.18
CA THR A 26 2.35 5.71 11.31
C THR A 26 2.47 6.73 10.19
N LEU A 27 2.22 6.31 8.94
CA LEU A 27 2.27 7.17 7.77
C LEU A 27 1.22 8.28 7.86
N SER A 28 -0.01 7.95 8.30
CA SER A 28 -1.06 8.93 8.59
C SER A 28 -0.61 9.97 9.62
N GLY A 29 0.00 9.53 10.72
CA GLY A 29 0.55 10.43 11.74
C GLY A 29 1.62 11.37 11.18
N PHE A 30 2.49 10.89 10.29
CA PHE A 30 3.50 11.73 9.65
C PHE A 30 2.94 12.73 8.65
N TYR A 31 1.88 12.39 7.92
CA TYR A 31 1.15 13.35 7.11
C TYR A 31 0.49 14.41 7.99
N GLN A 32 -0.16 14.00 9.08
CA GLN A 32 -0.88 14.90 9.98
C GLN A 32 0.05 15.93 10.65
N CYS A 33 1.27 15.53 11.04
CA CYS A 33 2.23 16.45 11.65
C CYS A 33 3.13 17.18 10.64
N GLY A 34 2.93 16.97 9.33
CA GLY A 34 3.73 17.60 8.27
C GLY A 34 5.19 17.11 8.19
N TYR A 35 5.52 16.00 8.85
CA TYR A 35 6.87 15.41 8.77
C TYR A 35 7.14 14.76 7.40
N ILE A 36 6.09 14.20 6.79
CA ILE A 36 6.09 13.77 5.38
C ILE A 36 5.00 14.58 4.68
N GLU A 37 5.33 15.14 3.52
CA GLU A 37 4.35 15.80 2.66
C GLU A 37 3.58 14.75 1.85
N LEU A 38 2.25 14.82 1.86
CA LEU A 38 1.41 13.99 1.02
C LEU A 38 1.36 14.58 -0.39
N THR A 39 2.11 14.00 -1.32
CA THR A 39 2.19 14.53 -2.68
C THR A 39 1.09 13.97 -3.58
N ALA A 40 0.79 14.66 -4.68
CA ALA A 40 -0.12 14.15 -5.71
C ALA A 40 0.35 12.81 -6.31
N LYS A 41 1.68 12.58 -6.33
CA LYS A 41 2.27 11.31 -6.78
C LYS A 41 1.92 10.18 -5.83
N ASP A 42 1.95 10.43 -4.52
CA ASP A 42 1.62 9.43 -3.50
C ASP A 42 0.12 9.09 -3.55
N LEU A 43 -0.75 10.10 -3.66
CA LEU A 43 -2.19 9.90 -3.85
C LEU A 43 -2.51 9.04 -5.07
N ASN A 44 -1.89 9.35 -6.22
CA ASN A 44 -2.08 8.56 -7.44
C ASN A 44 -1.55 7.13 -7.27
N TYR A 45 -0.43 6.95 -6.58
CA TYR A 45 0.12 5.63 -6.32
C TYR A 45 -0.85 4.77 -5.49
N PHE A 46 -1.39 5.30 -4.38
CA PHE A 46 -2.38 4.59 -3.57
C PHE A 46 -3.69 4.32 -4.33
N ASP A 47 -4.19 5.28 -5.11
CA ASP A 47 -5.39 5.10 -5.94
C ASP A 47 -5.22 3.97 -6.98
N VAL A 48 -4.05 3.85 -7.61
CA VAL A 48 -3.74 2.74 -8.53
C VAL A 48 -3.70 1.41 -7.78
N MET A 49 -3.07 1.37 -6.59
CA MET A 49 -2.97 0.16 -5.79
C MET A 49 -4.35 -0.32 -5.31
N SER A 50 -5.23 0.57 -4.82
CA SER A 50 -6.59 0.25 -4.35
C SER A 50 -7.50 -0.33 -5.45
N LYS A 51 -7.17 -0.05 -6.72
CA LYS A 51 -7.87 -0.58 -7.90
C LYS A 51 -7.31 -1.91 -8.40
N THR A 52 -6.25 -2.44 -7.79
CA THR A 52 -5.70 -3.75 -8.15
C THR A 52 -6.77 -4.84 -8.08
N SER A 53 -6.87 -5.66 -9.13
CA SER A 53 -7.81 -6.78 -9.18
C SER A 53 -7.38 -7.89 -8.22
N TYR A 54 -8.28 -8.37 -7.36
CA TYR A 54 -8.05 -9.55 -6.52
C TYR A 54 -7.65 -10.80 -7.33
N PHE A 55 -8.09 -10.88 -8.59
CA PHE A 55 -7.86 -12.04 -9.44
C PHE A 55 -6.62 -11.88 -10.31
N THR A 56 -5.86 -12.96 -10.44
CA THR A 56 -4.90 -13.19 -11.52
C THR A 56 -5.47 -14.23 -12.51
N LYS A 57 -5.06 -14.16 -13.78
CA LYS A 57 -5.45 -15.14 -14.81
C LYS A 57 -4.36 -16.20 -14.92
N THR A 58 -4.74 -17.45 -14.69
CA THR A 58 -3.88 -18.62 -14.97
C THR A 58 -4.71 -19.63 -15.73
N ASN A 59 -4.29 -20.00 -16.95
CA ASN A 59 -4.92 -21.03 -17.79
C ASN A 59 -6.46 -20.96 -17.79
N ASP A 60 -6.99 -19.80 -18.22
CA ASP A 60 -8.43 -19.47 -18.33
C ASP A 60 -9.26 -19.47 -17.04
N LYS A 61 -8.63 -19.69 -15.87
CA LYS A 61 -9.28 -19.56 -14.56
C LYS A 61 -8.85 -18.27 -13.87
N LYS A 62 -9.82 -17.62 -13.20
CA LYS A 62 -9.57 -16.52 -12.28
C LYS A 62 -9.25 -17.10 -10.90
N VAL A 63 -8.05 -16.86 -10.40
CA VAL A 63 -7.61 -17.28 -9.07
C VAL A 63 -7.35 -16.04 -8.22
N ILE A 64 -7.72 -16.06 -6.95
CA ILE A 64 -7.41 -14.96 -6.03
C ILE A 64 -5.91 -14.94 -5.81
N SER A 65 -5.26 -13.80 -6.08
CA SER A 65 -3.84 -13.59 -5.86
C SER A 65 -3.63 -12.94 -4.49
N GLY A 66 -2.80 -13.56 -3.65
CA GLY A 66 -2.38 -12.99 -2.37
C GLY A 66 -1.65 -11.66 -2.56
N GLU A 67 -0.71 -11.60 -3.50
CA GLU A 67 0.03 -10.37 -3.85
C GLU A 67 -0.90 -9.23 -4.26
N ASN A 68 -1.89 -9.52 -5.12
CA ASN A 68 -2.84 -8.50 -5.56
C ASN A 68 -3.77 -8.07 -4.43
N THR A 69 -4.12 -8.99 -3.53
CA THR A 69 -4.94 -8.69 -2.35
C THR A 69 -4.18 -7.77 -1.40
N ILE A 70 -2.88 -8.00 -1.21
CA ILE A 70 -1.98 -7.14 -0.42
C ILE A 70 -1.88 -5.74 -1.05
N LYS A 71 -1.61 -5.66 -2.37
CA LYS A 71 -1.57 -4.38 -3.10
C LYS A 71 -2.86 -3.60 -2.94
N ARG A 72 -3.99 -4.27 -3.12
CA ARG A 72 -5.31 -3.65 -3.01
C ARG A 72 -5.64 -3.20 -1.59
N HIS A 73 -5.16 -3.91 -0.57
CA HIS A 73 -5.39 -3.55 0.82
C HIS A 73 -4.48 -2.39 1.28
N GLY A 74 -3.24 -2.34 0.79
CA GLY A 74 -2.31 -1.25 1.10
C GLY A 74 -2.58 0.05 0.34
N GLY A 75 -3.29 -0.03 -0.79
CA GLY A 75 -3.76 1.12 -1.56
C GLY A 75 -5.09 1.64 -1.07
#